data_AF-A0AAQ1KJ54-F1
#
_entry.id   AF-A0AAQ1KJ54-F1
#
_cell.length_a   1.000
_cell.length_b   1.000
_cell.length_c   1.000
_cell.angle_alpha   90.00
_cell.angle_beta   90.00
_cell.angle_gamma   90.00
#
_symmetry.space_group_name_H-M   'P 1'
#
loop_
_entity.id
_entity.type
_entity.pdbx_description
1 polymer ?
#
loop_
_entity_poly.entity_id
_entity_poly.type
_entity_poly.pdbx_seq_one_letter_code
_entity_poly.pdbx_strand_id
1 'polypeptide(L)'
;MVGRKPDSKVMDDETKGLLYEGASISQLGRLFGMDNRTVTAKLGTKLQPNGKRAGHPIYSVKDAAPFLVEQDISLDDLEKVAAYVQQLDPSRLPRMLTKEFWQAMTNKQRYEEKAGDLWPTERVIEVFGDLAKTVRMPLVLARDTINNQVELTPRQHQILSEIIDGILEDLHAAVVKQCGSRAAPADDHGL
;
A
#
# COMPACT_ATOMS: atom_id res chain seq x y z
N MET A 1 38.72 34.05 -32.03
CA MET A 1 38.91 33.42 -30.71
C MET A 1 37.56 32.87 -30.26
N VAL A 2 37.33 31.57 -30.43
CA VAL A 2 36.04 30.93 -30.12
C VAL A 2 36.09 30.44 -28.67
N GLY A 3 35.20 30.99 -27.83
CA GLY A 3 35.06 30.61 -26.43
C GLY A 3 34.59 29.15 -26.30
N ARG A 4 35.34 28.35 -25.55
CA ARG A 4 35.02 26.96 -25.23
C ARG A 4 33.86 26.94 -24.22
N LYS A 5 32.69 26.44 -24.63
CA LYS A 5 31.61 26.10 -23.69
C LYS A 5 32.12 25.03 -22.71
N PRO A 6 31.89 25.17 -21.39
CA PRO A 6 32.27 24.13 -20.45
C PRO A 6 31.40 22.88 -20.65
N ASP A 7 32.04 21.71 -20.65
CA ASP A 7 31.40 20.41 -20.79
C ASP A 7 30.42 20.15 -19.64
N SER A 8 29.15 19.96 -19.99
CA SER A 8 27.99 19.79 -19.10
C SER A 8 27.99 18.57 -18.15
N LYS A 9 29.12 17.86 -17.99
CA LYS A 9 29.21 16.61 -17.21
C LYS A 9 30.26 16.58 -16.10
N VAL A 10 31.11 17.60 -15.99
CA VAL A 10 32.11 17.67 -14.90
C VAL A 10 31.58 18.62 -13.85
N MET A 11 31.13 18.10 -12.70
CA MET A 11 30.87 18.94 -11.54
C MET A 11 32.19 19.53 -11.06
N ASP A 12 32.19 20.84 -10.84
CA ASP A 12 33.27 21.59 -10.22
C ASP A 12 33.54 21.07 -8.80
N ASP A 13 34.80 21.14 -8.38
CA ASP A 13 35.23 20.58 -7.09
C ASP A 13 34.55 21.29 -5.90
N GLU A 14 34.13 22.53 -6.08
CA GLU A 14 33.33 23.27 -5.08
C GLU A 14 31.94 22.65 -4.90
N THR A 15 31.25 22.27 -5.98
CA THR A 15 29.94 21.60 -5.89
C THR A 15 30.05 20.18 -5.36
N LYS A 16 31.14 19.46 -5.66
CA LYS A 16 31.42 18.16 -5.00
C LYS A 16 31.59 18.33 -3.50
N GLY A 17 32.37 19.32 -3.06
CA GLY A 17 32.56 19.62 -1.64
C GLY A 17 31.27 20.03 -0.93
N LEU A 18 30.35 20.68 -1.63
CA LEU A 18 29.02 21.02 -1.10
C LEU A 18 28.12 19.79 -0.94
N LEU A 19 28.12 18.88 -1.91
CA LEU A 19 27.25 17.69 -1.92
C LEU A 19 27.71 16.59 -0.96
N TYR A 20 29.02 16.35 -0.87
CA TYR A 20 29.56 15.19 -0.14
C TYR A 20 30.03 15.51 1.28
N GLU A 21 30.64 16.69 1.50
CA GLU A 21 31.18 17.05 2.81
C GLU A 21 30.21 17.94 3.61
N GLY A 22 29.33 18.68 2.93
CA GLY A 22 28.29 19.51 3.53
C GLY A 22 28.38 21.00 3.16
N ALA A 23 27.28 21.70 3.45
CA ALA A 23 27.07 23.10 3.12
C ALA A 23 27.10 23.97 4.39
N SER A 24 27.71 25.15 4.28
CA SER A 24 27.63 26.20 5.31
C SER A 24 26.24 26.86 5.32
N ILE A 25 25.92 27.57 6.39
CA ILE A 25 24.64 28.33 6.53
C ILE A 25 24.40 29.26 5.34
N SER A 26 25.45 29.96 4.87
CA SER A 26 25.37 30.85 3.70
C SER A 26 25.08 30.11 2.39
N GLN A 27 25.64 28.90 2.23
CA GLN A 27 25.39 28.07 1.06
C GLN A 27 23.99 27.46 1.10
N LEU A 28 23.51 27.05 2.29
CA LEU A 28 22.14 26.58 2.49
C LEU A 28 21.12 27.69 2.24
N GLY A 29 21.38 28.92 2.71
CA GLY A 29 20.55 30.08 2.44
C GLY A 29 20.40 30.34 0.94
N ARG A 30 21.50 30.26 0.18
CA ARG A 30 21.47 30.37 -1.29
C ARG A 30 20.76 29.20 -1.96
N LEU A 31 20.96 27.98 -1.47
CA LEU A 31 20.38 26.76 -2.06
C LEU A 31 18.85 26.70 -1.88
N PHE A 32 18.36 27.12 -0.71
CA PHE A 32 16.93 27.08 -0.36
C PHE A 32 16.22 28.43 -0.49
N GLY A 33 16.91 29.48 -0.96
CA GLY A 33 16.34 30.82 -1.13
C GLY A 33 15.94 31.52 0.17
N MET A 34 16.65 31.25 1.27
CA MET A 34 16.33 31.75 2.62
C MET A 34 17.42 32.67 3.16
N ASP A 35 17.04 33.61 4.02
CA ASP A 35 17.99 34.42 4.77
C ASP A 35 18.80 33.56 5.76
N ASN A 36 20.07 33.90 5.97
CA ASN A 36 20.99 33.15 6.84
C ASN A 36 20.49 33.08 8.29
N ARG A 37 19.79 34.12 8.75
CA ARG A 37 19.17 34.16 10.09
C ARG A 37 18.04 33.13 10.20
N THR A 38 17.22 33.01 9.16
CA THR A 38 16.14 32.03 9.07
C THR A 38 16.67 30.60 9.03
N VAL A 39 17.74 30.36 8.25
CA VAL A 39 18.42 29.06 8.21
C VAL A 39 18.98 28.69 9.58
N THR A 40 19.62 29.64 10.26
CA THR A 40 20.18 29.43 11.61
C THR A 40 19.08 29.15 12.64
N ALA A 41 17.96 29.86 12.58
CA ALA A 41 16.81 29.63 13.47
C ALA A 41 16.16 28.26 13.24
N LYS A 42 16.04 27.81 11.98
CA LYS A 42 15.46 26.51 11.63
C LYS A 42 16.36 25.33 12.00
N LEU A 43 17.69 25.47 11.89
CA LEU A 43 18.66 24.40 12.17
C LEU A 43 19.18 24.39 13.62
N GLY A 44 19.21 25.55 14.30
CA GLY A 44 20.07 25.80 15.45
C GLY A 44 19.95 24.84 16.64
N THR A 45 18.74 24.39 17.00
CA THR A 45 18.52 23.45 18.11
C THR A 45 18.24 22.01 17.66
N LYS A 46 18.07 21.80 16.35
CA LYS A 46 17.50 20.56 15.81
C LYS A 46 18.52 19.70 15.08
N LEU A 47 19.63 20.27 14.61
CA LEU A 47 20.65 19.56 13.85
C LEU A 47 22.06 19.89 14.34
N GLN A 48 22.84 18.85 14.64
CA GLN A 48 24.26 19.01 14.98
C GLN A 48 25.08 19.22 13.69
N PRO A 49 26.10 20.10 13.69
CA PRO A 49 26.99 20.25 12.54
C PRO A 49 27.79 18.98 12.26
N ASN A 50 27.94 18.61 10.99
CA ASN A 50 28.73 17.45 10.56
C ASN A 50 30.24 17.72 10.63
N GLY A 51 30.64 18.98 10.80
CA GLY A 51 32.03 19.38 10.94
C GLY A 51 32.19 20.91 10.92
N LYS A 52 33.43 21.36 10.73
CA LYS A 52 33.77 22.77 10.51
C LYS A 52 34.62 22.91 9.26
N ARG A 53 34.26 23.85 8.37
CA ARG A 53 35.07 24.27 7.22
C ARG A 53 35.45 25.73 7.39
N ALA A 54 36.76 26.03 7.35
CA ALA A 54 37.28 27.37 7.59
C ALA A 54 36.74 28.03 8.89
N GLY A 55 36.56 27.24 9.94
CA GLY A 55 36.03 27.70 11.24
C GLY A 55 34.50 27.80 11.33
N HIS A 56 33.77 27.65 10.23
CA HIS A 56 32.31 27.70 10.19
C HIS A 56 31.66 26.31 10.23
N PRO A 57 30.53 26.12 10.93
CA PRO A 57 29.82 24.86 10.95
C PRO A 57 29.26 24.50 9.56
N ILE A 58 29.42 23.25 9.17
CA ILE A 58 28.84 22.69 7.95
C ILE A 58 27.79 21.65 8.30
N TYR A 59 26.72 21.61 7.50
CA TYR A 59 25.61 20.69 7.67
C TYR A 59 25.44 19.88 6.38
N SER A 60 25.14 18.59 6.53
CA SER A 60 24.74 17.77 5.39
C SER A 60 23.45 18.31 4.77
N VAL A 61 23.45 18.50 3.45
CA VAL A 61 22.28 19.02 2.73
C VAL A 61 21.08 18.09 2.91
N LYS A 62 21.32 16.76 2.94
CA LYS A 62 20.28 15.74 3.17
C LYS A 62 19.60 15.91 4.53
N ASP A 63 20.38 16.21 5.56
CA ASP A 63 19.87 16.29 6.94
C ASP A 63 19.30 17.68 7.25
N ALA A 64 19.77 18.72 6.56
CA ALA A 64 19.24 20.08 6.66
C ALA A 64 17.94 20.28 5.87
N ALA A 65 17.77 19.59 4.74
CA ALA A 65 16.63 19.77 3.83
C ALA A 65 15.24 19.63 4.51
N PRO A 66 14.96 18.63 5.37
CA PRO A 66 13.66 18.46 6.02
C PRO A 66 13.27 19.63 6.94
N PHE A 67 14.24 20.36 7.47
CA PHE A 67 14.00 21.50 8.37
C PHE A 67 13.91 22.83 7.63
N LEU A 68 14.55 22.93 6.46
CA LEU A 68 14.59 24.15 5.67
C LEU A 68 13.42 24.22 4.70
N VAL A 69 13.03 23.09 4.09
CA VAL A 69 11.86 23.03 3.21
C VAL A 69 10.62 23.00 4.09
N GLU A 70 9.84 24.09 4.06
CA GLU A 70 8.46 24.03 4.51
C GLU A 70 7.74 23.04 3.58
N GLN A 71 7.44 21.85 4.10
CA GLN A 71 6.51 20.99 3.41
C GLN A 71 5.17 21.71 3.49
N ASP A 72 4.65 22.14 2.34
CA ASP A 72 3.30 22.70 2.19
C ASP A 72 2.27 21.59 2.41
N ILE A 73 2.29 21.04 3.62
CA ILE A 73 1.25 20.20 4.16
C ILE A 73 0.37 21.18 4.92
N SER A 74 -0.48 21.88 4.16
CA SER A 74 -1.72 22.35 4.75
C SER A 74 -2.36 21.12 5.42
N LEU A 75 -2.64 21.20 6.72
CA LEU A 75 -3.34 20.15 7.45
C LEU A 75 -4.74 19.88 6.86
N ASP A 76 -5.21 20.75 5.96
CA ASP A 76 -6.45 20.61 5.20
C ASP A 76 -6.32 19.66 3.99
N ASP A 77 -5.10 19.39 3.51
CA ASP A 77 -4.86 18.43 2.43
C ASP A 77 -4.78 16.99 3.00
N LEU A 78 -5.95 16.47 3.39
CA LEU A 78 -6.12 15.11 3.93
C LEU A 78 -5.48 14.03 3.04
N GLU A 79 -5.46 14.22 1.72
CA GLU A 79 -4.86 13.25 0.79
C GLU A 79 -3.34 13.15 0.93
N LYS A 80 -2.64 14.27 1.15
CA LYS A 80 -1.18 14.29 1.35
C LYS A 80 -0.81 13.75 2.72
N VAL A 81 -1.61 14.08 3.74
CA VAL A 81 -1.45 13.52 5.10
C VAL A 81 -1.71 12.01 5.06
N ALA A 82 -2.76 11.55 4.37
CA ALA A 82 -3.05 10.13 4.22
C ALA A 82 -1.96 9.39 3.45
N ALA A 83 -1.43 9.97 2.36
CA ALA A 83 -0.31 9.39 1.61
C ALA A 83 0.97 9.31 2.45
N TYR A 84 1.26 10.35 3.24
CA TYR A 84 2.40 10.35 4.17
C TYR A 84 2.22 9.31 5.29
N VAL A 85 1.02 9.22 5.86
CA VAL A 85 0.64 8.26 6.91
C VAL A 85 0.64 6.81 6.38
N GLN A 86 0.27 6.59 5.12
CA GLN A 86 0.36 5.26 4.48
C GLN A 86 1.81 4.83 4.19
N GLN A 87 2.72 5.80 3.98
CA GLN A 87 4.14 5.55 3.78
C GLN A 87 4.95 5.52 5.08
N LEU A 88 4.36 6.00 6.19
CA LEU A 88 4.95 5.93 7.51
C LEU A 88 4.90 4.48 8.01
N ASP A 89 6.08 3.93 8.31
CA ASP A 89 6.20 2.70 9.09
C ASP A 89 5.51 2.91 10.45
N PRO A 90 4.44 2.14 10.77
CA PRO A 90 3.69 2.28 12.02
C PRO A 90 4.56 2.18 13.28
N SER A 91 5.71 1.49 13.17
CA SER A 91 6.69 1.29 14.24
C SER A 91 7.49 2.55 14.58
N ARG A 92 7.52 3.53 13.67
CA ARG A 92 8.24 4.81 13.84
C ARG A 92 7.33 5.95 14.31
N LEU A 93 6.03 5.70 14.44
CA LEU A 93 5.09 6.68 14.96
C LEU A 93 5.30 6.87 16.47
N PRO A 94 5.30 8.12 16.97
CA PRO A 94 5.25 8.38 18.39
C PRO A 94 4.06 7.67 19.03
N ARG A 95 4.25 7.08 20.22
CA ARG A 95 3.24 6.26 20.93
C ARG A 95 1.85 6.88 21.03
N MET A 96 1.76 8.22 21.06
CA MET A 96 0.47 8.94 21.08
C MET A 96 -0.29 8.85 19.75
N LEU A 97 0.40 8.90 18.61
CA LEU A 97 -0.21 8.85 17.27
C LEU A 97 -0.52 7.43 16.82
N THR A 98 0.19 6.43 17.33
CA THR A 98 -0.05 5.02 17.02
C THR A 98 -1.49 4.60 17.38
N LYS A 99 -2.00 5.04 18.54
CA LYS A 99 -3.37 4.73 18.97
C LYS A 99 -4.42 5.33 18.03
N GLU A 100 -4.26 6.60 17.66
CA GLU A 100 -5.21 7.28 16.76
C GLU A 100 -5.16 6.70 15.35
N PHE A 101 -3.97 6.34 14.85
CA PHE A 101 -3.81 5.65 13.58
C PHE A 101 -4.58 4.33 13.54
N TRP A 102 -4.38 3.45 14.54
CA TRP A 102 -5.12 2.19 14.61
C TRP A 102 -6.63 2.40 14.77
N GLN A 103 -7.03 3.39 15.56
CA GLN A 103 -8.44 3.75 15.71
C GLN A 103 -9.06 4.22 14.38
N ALA A 104 -8.33 5.02 13.59
CA ALA A 104 -8.73 5.44 12.27
C ALA A 104 -8.83 4.26 11.29
N MET A 105 -7.87 3.34 11.32
CA MET A 105 -7.89 2.12 10.50
C MET A 105 -9.07 1.21 10.84
N THR A 106 -9.35 0.98 12.12
CA THR A 106 -10.54 0.22 12.55
C THR A 106 -11.83 0.92 12.14
N ASN A 107 -11.90 2.25 12.25
CA ASN A 107 -13.08 3.01 11.81
C ASN A 107 -13.29 2.92 10.30
N LYS A 108 -12.20 2.93 9.51
CA LYS A 108 -12.25 2.71 8.06
C LYS A 108 -12.79 1.32 7.72
N GLN A 109 -12.26 0.27 8.34
CA GLN A 109 -12.76 -1.10 8.12
C GLN A 109 -14.24 -1.24 8.49
N ARG A 110 -14.67 -0.65 9.61
CA ARG A 110 -16.09 -0.63 10.02
C ARG A 110 -16.97 0.15 9.06
N TYR A 111 -16.44 1.22 8.47
CA TYR A 111 -17.16 1.98 7.46
C TYR A 111 -17.34 1.16 6.18
N GLU A 112 -16.27 0.52 5.70
CA GLU A 112 -16.28 -0.36 4.51
C GLU A 112 -17.19 -1.58 4.71
N GLU A 113 -17.21 -2.17 5.91
CA GLU A 113 -18.12 -3.26 6.27
C GLU A 113 -19.58 -2.82 6.23
N LYS A 114 -19.90 -1.63 6.80
CA LYS A 114 -21.25 -1.06 6.75
C LYS A 114 -21.68 -0.62 5.35
N ALA A 115 -20.74 -0.17 4.53
CA ALA A 115 -20.98 0.16 3.13
C ALA A 115 -21.24 -1.09 2.27
N GLY A 116 -20.89 -2.28 2.78
CA GLY A 116 -21.01 -3.55 2.07
C GLY A 116 -19.83 -3.84 1.13
N ASP A 117 -18.77 -3.03 1.19
CA ASP A 117 -17.56 -3.18 0.38
C ASP A 117 -16.56 -4.17 1.01
N LEU A 118 -16.68 -4.44 2.32
CA LEU A 118 -15.89 -5.42 3.06
C LEU A 118 -16.80 -6.53 3.63
N TRP A 119 -16.48 -7.78 3.31
CA TRP A 119 -17.21 -8.95 3.79
C TRP A 119 -16.30 -9.82 4.66
N PRO A 120 -16.76 -10.25 5.85
CA PRO A 120 -16.06 -11.26 6.63
C PRO A 120 -15.90 -12.55 5.83
N THR A 121 -14.75 -13.20 5.95
CA THR A 121 -14.43 -14.44 5.23
C THR A 121 -15.46 -15.53 5.50
N GLU A 122 -15.89 -15.67 6.75
CA GLU A 122 -16.91 -16.63 7.19
C GLU A 122 -18.22 -16.39 6.45
N ARG A 123 -18.61 -15.11 6.31
CA ARG A 123 -19.86 -14.74 5.63
C ARG A 123 -19.83 -15.07 4.14
N VAL A 124 -18.67 -14.86 3.49
CA VAL A 124 -18.48 -15.26 2.09
C VAL A 124 -18.59 -16.77 1.94
N ILE A 125 -17.93 -17.54 2.81
CA ILE A 125 -17.97 -19.01 2.77
C ILE A 125 -19.40 -19.54 2.95
N GLU A 126 -20.16 -18.99 3.90
CA GLU A 126 -21.57 -19.34 4.11
C GLU A 126 -22.41 -19.10 2.86
N VAL A 127 -22.33 -17.89 2.29
CA VAL A 127 -23.15 -17.51 1.13
C VAL A 127 -22.81 -18.37 -0.10
N PHE A 128 -21.53 -18.62 -0.36
CA PHE A 128 -21.11 -19.50 -1.45
C PHE A 128 -21.50 -20.96 -1.19
N GLY A 129 -21.39 -21.44 0.06
CA GLY A 129 -21.82 -22.77 0.45
C GLY A 129 -23.32 -22.98 0.26
N ASP A 130 -24.13 -22.00 0.63
CA ASP A 130 -25.58 -22.05 0.46
C ASP A 130 -26.00 -21.93 -1.01
N LEU A 131 -25.30 -21.12 -1.80
CA LEU A 131 -25.49 -21.07 -3.25
C LEU A 131 -25.18 -22.42 -3.91
N ALA A 132 -24.05 -23.04 -3.55
CA ALA A 132 -23.67 -24.35 -4.07
C ALA A 132 -24.69 -25.44 -3.71
N LYS A 133 -25.20 -25.46 -2.47
CA LYS A 133 -26.28 -26.37 -2.06
C LYS A 133 -27.56 -26.14 -2.85
N THR A 134 -27.93 -24.87 -3.06
CA THR A 134 -29.13 -24.46 -3.80
C THR A 134 -29.08 -24.92 -5.25
N VAL A 135 -27.90 -24.97 -5.88
CA VAL A 135 -27.73 -25.46 -7.26
C VAL A 135 -27.63 -26.99 -7.32
N ARG A 136 -26.91 -27.61 -6.36
CA ARG A 136 -26.70 -29.07 -6.33
C ARG A 136 -28.01 -29.84 -6.20
N MET A 137 -28.88 -29.41 -5.30
CA MET A 137 -30.10 -30.16 -4.96
C MET A 137 -31.07 -30.29 -6.17
N PRO A 138 -31.40 -29.23 -6.92
CA PRO A 138 -32.17 -29.35 -8.16
C PRO A 138 -31.51 -30.22 -9.22
N LEU A 139 -30.18 -30.17 -9.38
CA LEU A 139 -29.47 -30.99 -10.37
C LEU A 139 -29.58 -32.48 -10.05
N VAL A 140 -29.43 -32.86 -8.78
CA VAL A 140 -29.61 -34.25 -8.34
C VAL A 140 -31.05 -34.70 -8.52
N LEU A 141 -32.03 -33.86 -8.14
CA LEU A 141 -33.46 -34.17 -8.29
C LEU A 141 -33.94 -34.19 -9.74
N ALA A 142 -33.25 -33.52 -10.65
CA ALA A 142 -33.57 -33.52 -12.08
C ALA A 142 -33.54 -34.94 -12.65
N ARG A 143 -32.64 -35.80 -12.14
CA ARG A 143 -32.57 -37.22 -12.52
C ARG A 143 -33.89 -37.94 -12.24
N ASP A 144 -34.37 -37.83 -11.00
CA ASP A 144 -35.61 -38.49 -10.57
C ASP A 144 -36.82 -37.88 -11.27
N THR A 145 -36.81 -36.57 -11.48
CA THR A 145 -37.88 -35.84 -12.17
C THR A 145 -38.01 -36.29 -13.63
N ILE A 146 -36.89 -36.42 -14.35
CA ILE A 146 -36.89 -36.86 -15.76
C ILE A 146 -37.33 -38.32 -15.84
N ASN A 147 -36.85 -39.19 -14.95
CA ASN A 147 -37.24 -40.61 -14.93
C ASN A 147 -38.74 -40.82 -14.65
N ASN A 148 -39.36 -39.93 -13.88
CA ASN A 148 -40.79 -39.96 -13.61
C ASN A 148 -41.65 -39.40 -14.76
N GLN A 149 -41.09 -38.52 -15.60
CA GLN A 149 -41.80 -37.90 -16.72
C GLN A 149 -41.65 -38.67 -18.03
N VAL A 150 -40.54 -39.39 -18.20
CA VAL A 150 -40.21 -40.15 -19.39
C VAL A 150 -39.60 -41.48 -18.97
N GLU A 151 -40.07 -42.59 -19.57
CA GLU A 151 -39.44 -43.89 -19.39
C GLU A 151 -38.04 -43.87 -20.01
N LEU A 152 -37.03 -43.63 -19.18
CA LEU A 152 -35.63 -43.73 -19.59
C LEU A 152 -35.19 -45.19 -19.58
N THR A 153 -34.50 -45.60 -20.64
CA THR A 153 -33.79 -46.88 -20.62
C THR A 153 -32.64 -46.83 -19.59
N PRO A 154 -32.21 -47.98 -19.03
CA PRO A 154 -31.10 -48.02 -18.06
C PRO A 154 -29.83 -47.33 -18.57
N ARG A 155 -29.56 -47.44 -19.88
CA ARG A 155 -28.41 -46.80 -20.53
C ARG A 155 -28.53 -45.27 -20.58
N GLN A 156 -29.72 -44.74 -20.88
CA GLN A 156 -29.96 -43.29 -20.88
C GLN A 156 -29.89 -42.70 -19.48
N HIS A 157 -30.41 -43.43 -18.49
CA HIS A 157 -30.32 -43.04 -17.08
C HIS A 157 -28.87 -42.95 -16.59
N GLN A 158 -28.02 -43.89 -17.01
CA GLN A 158 -26.60 -43.86 -16.70
C GLN A 158 -25.88 -42.67 -17.34
N ILE A 159 -26.13 -42.40 -18.62
CA ILE A 159 -25.56 -41.23 -19.32
C ILE A 159 -25.99 -39.91 -18.65
N LEU A 160 -27.26 -39.80 -18.26
CA LEU A 160 -27.76 -38.63 -17.54
C LEU A 160 -27.05 -38.43 -16.19
N SER A 161 -26.78 -39.53 -15.49
CA SER A 161 -26.07 -39.50 -14.20
C SER A 161 -24.63 -39.01 -14.39
N GLU A 162 -23.93 -39.55 -15.38
CA GLU A 162 -22.56 -39.15 -15.71
C GLU A 162 -22.46 -37.66 -16.11
N ILE A 163 -23.45 -37.14 -16.83
CA ILE A 163 -23.52 -35.72 -17.20
C ILE A 163 -23.73 -34.84 -15.95
N ILE A 164 -24.67 -35.20 -15.08
CA ILE A 164 -24.95 -34.42 -13.86
C ILE A 164 -23.74 -34.43 -12.92
N ASP A 165 -23.12 -35.60 -12.72
CA ASP A 165 -21.93 -35.73 -11.90
C ASP A 165 -20.74 -34.94 -12.49
N GLY A 166 -20.58 -34.97 -13.82
CA GLY A 166 -19.57 -34.16 -14.52
C GLY A 166 -19.77 -32.65 -14.32
N ILE A 167 -21.01 -32.15 -14.41
CA ILE A 167 -21.33 -30.74 -14.16
C ILE A 167 -20.99 -30.35 -12.71
N LEU A 168 -21.26 -31.22 -11.73
CA LEU A 168 -20.94 -30.96 -10.32
C LEU A 168 -19.42 -30.93 -10.08
N GLU A 169 -18.67 -31.82 -10.73
CA GLU A 169 -17.20 -31.85 -10.63
C GLU A 169 -16.57 -30.61 -11.28
N ASP A 170 -17.05 -30.20 -12.46
CA ASP A 170 -16.60 -28.99 -13.14
C ASP A 170 -16.88 -27.73 -12.31
N LEU A 171 -18.05 -27.66 -11.67
CA LEU A 171 -18.42 -26.56 -10.78
C LEU A 171 -17.49 -26.51 -9.55
N HIS A 172 -17.20 -27.66 -8.95
CA HIS A 172 -16.25 -27.77 -7.84
C HIS A 172 -14.85 -27.32 -8.27
N ALA A 173 -14.33 -27.82 -9.40
CA ALA A 173 -13.03 -27.46 -9.92
C ALA A 173 -12.92 -25.96 -10.24
N ALA A 174 -13.98 -25.36 -10.80
CA ALA A 174 -14.03 -23.93 -11.09
C ALA A 174 -13.94 -23.07 -9.83
N VAL A 175 -14.69 -23.43 -8.77
CA VAL A 175 -14.65 -22.73 -7.48
C VAL A 175 -13.28 -22.87 -6.82
N VAL A 176 -12.72 -24.08 -6.76
CA VAL A 176 -11.38 -24.31 -6.18
C VAL A 176 -10.30 -23.53 -6.93
N LYS A 177 -10.36 -23.49 -8.27
CA LYS A 177 -9.40 -22.73 -9.08
C LYS A 177 -9.48 -21.23 -8.82
N GLN A 178 -10.68 -20.67 -8.71
CA GLN A 178 -10.86 -19.24 -8.45
C GLN A 178 -10.46 -18.87 -7.02
N CYS A 179 -10.84 -19.67 -6.02
CA CYS A 179 -10.54 -19.40 -4.61
C CYS A 179 -9.10 -19.74 -4.21
N GLY A 180 -8.52 -20.81 -4.76
CA GLY A 180 -7.18 -21.29 -4.42
C GLY A 180 -6.03 -20.46 -4.98
N SER A 181 -6.30 -19.52 -5.90
CA SER A 181 -5.27 -18.67 -6.52
C SER A 181 -4.86 -17.45 -5.69
N ARG A 182 -5.56 -17.18 -4.58
CA ARG A 182 -5.26 -16.05 -3.68
C ARG A 182 -4.75 -16.58 -2.35
N ALA A 183 -3.44 -16.88 -2.30
CA ALA A 183 -2.75 -16.98 -1.01
C ALA A 183 -2.93 -15.64 -0.29
N ALA A 184 -3.62 -15.67 0.86
CA ALA A 184 -3.69 -14.50 1.72
C ALA A 184 -2.25 -14.04 2.03
N PRO A 185 -1.93 -12.74 1.97
CA PRO A 185 -0.67 -12.26 2.51
C PRO A 185 -0.60 -12.71 3.96
N ALA A 186 0.46 -13.42 4.33
CA ALA A 186 0.69 -13.83 5.70
C ALA A 186 0.59 -12.59 6.59
N ASP A 187 -0.29 -12.64 7.58
CA ASP A 187 -0.43 -11.62 8.61
C ASP A 187 0.89 -11.55 9.41
N ASP A 188 1.86 -10.80 8.89
CA ASP A 188 3.07 -10.40 9.61
C ASP A 188 2.71 -9.24 10.54
N HIS A 189 1.94 -9.57 11.58
CA HIS A 189 1.88 -8.77 12.78
C HIS A 189 2.75 -9.46 13.83
N GLY A 190 4.06 -9.47 13.55
CA GLY A 190 5.09 -9.75 14.53
C GLY A 190 4.97 -8.80 15.73
N LEU A 191 4.76 -9.40 16.90
CA LEU A 191 4.90 -8.77 18.22
C LEU A 191 6.31 -8.23 18.45
#